data_AF-A0A0L8GTV5-F1
#
_entry.id   AF-A0A0L8GTV5-F1
#
_cell.length_a   1.000
_cell.length_b   1.000
_cell.length_c   1.000
_cell.angle_alpha   90.00
_cell.angle_beta   90.00
_cell.angle_gamma   90.00
#
_symmetry.space_group_name_H-M   'P 1'
#
loop_
_entity.id
_entity.type
_entity.pdbx_description
1 polymer ?
#
loop_
_entity_poly.entity_id
_entity_poly.type
_entity_poly.pdbx_seq_one_letter_code
_entity_poly.pdbx_strand_id
1 'polypeptide(L)'
;MIDQILSLHPRSHRFHIGADEVYHIGFCERCKKTMASENLTNQQMFFVHIEKVVKYVKLCNMCKCNHLTVLMWDDMRFCELALLKESKLGDLVEPMVWHYVTQFVLPNDIWDRYSKVFPNIWFASSFKGATSSSAYLTNIMYHAEIACGVCVRVDVIALPRFSFRRLR
;
A
#
# COMPACT_ATOMS: atom_id res chain seq x y z
N MET A 1 6.25 15.88 -8.97
CA MET A 1 5.21 15.55 -7.97
C MET A 1 5.83 15.16 -6.63
N ILE A 2 6.54 14.02 -6.51
CA ILE A 2 7.14 13.56 -5.25
C ILE A 2 7.99 14.65 -4.57
N ASP A 3 8.88 15.29 -5.33
CA ASP A 3 9.78 16.32 -4.79
C ASP A 3 9.02 17.53 -4.22
N GLN A 4 7.93 17.95 -4.88
CA GLN A 4 7.11 19.06 -4.44
C GLN A 4 6.44 18.74 -3.09
N ILE A 5 5.88 17.54 -2.95
CA ILE A 5 5.21 17.12 -1.71
C ILE A 5 6.22 16.99 -0.57
N LEU A 6 7.37 16.36 -0.82
CA LEU A 6 8.43 16.21 0.18
C LEU A 6 9.05 17.55 0.59
N SER A 7 9.19 18.49 -0.35
CA SER A 7 9.68 19.85 -0.07
C SER A 7 8.71 20.65 0.82
N LEU A 8 7.40 20.46 0.63
CA LEU A 8 6.37 21.10 1.46
C LEU A 8 6.25 20.45 2.84
N HIS A 9 6.58 19.17 2.97
CA HIS A 9 6.47 18.42 4.22
C HIS A 9 7.79 17.75 4.62
N PRO A 10 8.87 18.53 4.87
CA PRO A 10 10.22 18.00 5.05
C PRO A 10 10.41 17.22 6.36
N ARG A 11 9.45 17.33 7.29
CA ARG A 11 9.44 16.62 8.59
C ARG A 11 8.54 15.38 8.59
N SER A 12 7.98 15.00 7.45
CA SER A 12 7.16 13.80 7.36
C SER A 12 8.02 12.55 7.48
N HIS A 13 7.67 11.68 8.43
CA HIS A 13 8.34 10.38 8.61
C HIS A 13 7.73 9.28 7.73
N ARG A 14 6.60 9.55 7.09
CA ARG A 14 5.85 8.58 6.28
C ARG A 14 5.40 9.22 4.98
N PHE A 15 5.47 8.45 3.89
CA PHE A 15 5.01 8.88 2.57
C PHE A 15 4.21 7.77 1.91
N HIS A 16 2.95 8.04 1.60
CA HIS A 16 2.07 7.07 0.94
C HIS A 16 2.16 7.23 -0.58
N ILE A 17 2.54 6.16 -1.30
CA ILE A 17 2.71 6.19 -2.76
C ILE A 17 1.44 5.77 -3.53
N GLY A 18 0.42 5.30 -2.83
CA GLY A 18 -0.83 4.82 -3.44
C GLY A 18 -0.65 3.39 -3.95
N ALA A 19 -0.73 3.24 -5.27
CA ALA A 19 -0.61 1.98 -6.01
C ALA A 19 -1.79 1.00 -5.87
N ASP A 20 -2.99 1.54 -5.65
CA ASP A 20 -4.26 0.83 -5.71
C ASP A 20 -4.80 0.71 -7.15
N GLU A 21 -5.68 -0.26 -7.36
CA GLU A 21 -6.55 -0.35 -8.55
C GLU A 21 -5.79 -0.31 -9.91
N VAL A 22 -4.62 -0.95 -9.97
CA VAL A 22 -3.76 -0.98 -11.16
C VAL A 22 -4.25 -2.03 -12.17
N TYR A 23 -5.34 -1.74 -12.88
CA TYR A 23 -5.97 -2.67 -13.82
C TYR A 23 -5.26 -2.78 -15.18
N HIS A 24 -4.58 -1.72 -15.61
CA HIS A 24 -4.08 -1.59 -17.00
C HIS A 24 -2.56 -1.76 -17.14
N ILE A 25 -1.89 -2.35 -16.15
CA ILE A 25 -0.46 -2.66 -16.28
C ILE A 25 -0.24 -3.69 -17.40
N GLY A 26 0.80 -3.50 -18.21
CA GLY A 26 1.11 -4.39 -19.33
C GLY A 26 0.38 -4.09 -20.64
N PHE A 27 -0.61 -3.18 -20.65
CA PHE A 27 -1.34 -2.83 -21.88
C PHE A 27 -0.55 -1.92 -22.82
N CYS A 28 0.33 -1.09 -22.26
CA CYS A 28 1.08 -0.09 -23.02
C CYS A 28 2.27 -0.70 -23.79
N GLU A 29 2.62 -0.16 -24.96
CA GLU A 29 3.75 -0.68 -25.76
C GLU A 29 5.09 -0.65 -25.02
N ARG A 30 5.32 0.37 -24.20
CA ARG A 30 6.51 0.42 -23.32
C ARG A 30 6.52 -0.74 -22.31
N CYS A 31 5.36 -1.04 -21.73
CA CYS A 31 5.16 -2.09 -20.75
C CYS A 31 5.46 -3.45 -21.40
N LYS A 32 4.86 -3.71 -22.58
CA LYS A 32 5.09 -4.94 -23.35
C LYS A 32 6.55 -5.14 -23.71
N LYS A 33 7.23 -4.08 -24.17
CA LYS A 33 8.67 -4.14 -24.51
C LYS A 33 9.52 -4.51 -23.31
N THR A 34 9.32 -3.84 -22.16
CA THR A 34 10.08 -4.14 -20.93
C THR A 34 9.78 -5.54 -20.41
N MET A 35 8.51 -5.95 -20.42
CA MET A 35 8.12 -7.29 -20.00
C MET A 35 8.71 -8.38 -20.91
N ALA A 36 8.76 -8.15 -22.23
CA ALA A 36 9.37 -9.08 -23.17
C ALA A 36 10.89 -9.16 -23.02
N SER A 37 11.58 -8.03 -22.77
CA SER A 37 13.03 -8.02 -22.61
C SER A 37 13.50 -8.63 -21.29
N GLU A 38 12.74 -8.42 -20.21
CA GLU A 38 13.09 -8.86 -18.86
C GLU A 38 12.34 -10.14 -18.44
N ASN A 39 11.53 -10.72 -19.34
CA ASN A 39 10.68 -11.89 -19.11
C ASN A 39 9.80 -11.77 -17.85
N LEU A 40 9.10 -10.63 -17.72
CA LEU A 40 8.31 -10.29 -16.53
C LEU A 40 6.82 -10.56 -16.74
N THR A 41 6.17 -11.05 -15.69
CA THR A 41 4.71 -11.05 -15.56
C THR A 41 4.20 -9.64 -15.20
N ASN A 42 2.88 -9.42 -15.32
CA ASN A 42 2.24 -8.16 -14.92
C ASN A 42 2.51 -7.81 -13.44
N GLN A 43 2.48 -8.81 -12.55
CA GLN A 43 2.75 -8.63 -11.12
C GLN A 43 4.22 -8.27 -10.86
N GLN A 44 5.16 -8.93 -11.54
CA GLN A 44 6.58 -8.60 -11.43
C GLN A 44 6.87 -7.19 -11.97
N MET A 45 6.25 -6.82 -13.09
CA MET A 45 6.38 -5.47 -13.63
C MET A 45 5.85 -4.42 -12.64
N PHE A 46 4.75 -4.72 -11.94
CA PHE A 46 4.26 -3.87 -10.86
C PHE A 46 5.31 -3.70 -9.75
N PHE A 47 5.89 -4.79 -9.25
CA PHE A 47 6.92 -4.72 -8.20
C PHE A 47 8.18 -3.97 -8.63
N VAL A 48 8.64 -4.16 -9.87
CA VAL A 48 9.77 -3.40 -10.45
C VAL A 48 9.46 -1.90 -10.49
N HIS A 49 8.21 -1.53 -10.81
CA HIS A 49 7.81 -0.13 -10.78
C HIS A 49 7.83 0.43 -9.35
N ILE A 50 7.25 -0.28 -8.38
CA ILE A 50 7.24 0.14 -6.97
C ILE A 50 8.67 0.29 -6.43
N GLU A 51 9.55 -0.65 -6.72
CA GLU A 51 10.95 -0.57 -6.33
C GLU A 51 11.62 0.71 -6.86
N LYS A 52 11.40 1.05 -8.14
CA LYS A 52 11.93 2.28 -8.75
C LYS A 52 11.39 3.53 -8.06
N VAL A 53 10.09 3.58 -7.75
CA VAL A 53 9.46 4.71 -7.05
C VAL A 53 9.99 4.83 -5.62
N VAL A 54 10.07 3.73 -4.87
CA VAL A 54 10.59 3.73 -3.50
C VAL A 54 12.05 4.16 -3.45
N LYS A 55 12.89 3.66 -4.39
CA LYS A 55 14.28 4.10 -4.51
C LYS A 55 14.35 5.60 -4.77
N TYR A 56 13.52 6.14 -5.67
CA TYR A 56 13.47 7.57 -5.93
C TYR A 56 13.07 8.37 -4.67
N VAL A 57 12.03 7.94 -3.96
CA VAL A 57 11.57 8.59 -2.71
C VAL A 57 12.67 8.59 -1.65
N LYS A 58 13.38 7.47 -1.47
CA LYS A 58 14.46 7.33 -0.48
C LYS A 58 15.74 8.08 -0.86
N LEU A 59 16.04 8.22 -2.16
CA LEU A 59 17.18 9.00 -2.67
C LEU A 59 16.91 10.51 -2.67
N CYS A 60 15.65 10.92 -2.62
CA CYS A 60 15.28 12.31 -2.61
C CYS A 60 15.72 12.97 -1.30
N ASN A 61 16.74 13.84 -1.36
CA ASN A 61 17.29 14.58 -0.22
C ASN A 61 16.35 15.70 0.31
N MET A 62 15.08 15.73 -0.12
CA MET A 62 14.11 16.73 0.31
C MET A 62 13.48 16.42 1.67
N CYS A 63 13.47 15.14 2.07
CA CYS A 63 13.04 14.75 3.41
C CYS A 63 14.20 14.95 4.41
N LYS A 64 13.99 15.74 5.46
CA LYS A 64 15.01 15.98 6.50
C LYS A 64 15.00 14.92 7.60
N CYS A 65 14.17 13.89 7.45
CA CYS A 65 14.04 12.79 8.40
C CYS A 65 15.09 11.72 8.09
N ASN A 66 15.84 11.26 9.09
CA ASN A 66 16.80 10.15 8.94
C ASN A 66 16.15 8.84 8.45
N HIS A 67 14.85 8.68 8.66
CA HIS A 67 14.11 7.50 8.25
C HIS A 67 12.74 7.89 7.71
N LEU A 68 12.53 7.69 6.40
CA LEU A 68 11.26 7.86 5.72
C LEU A 68 10.68 6.48 5.41
N THR A 69 9.55 6.16 6.03
CA THR A 69 8.80 4.93 5.77
C THR A 69 7.87 5.14 4.58
N VAL A 70 7.91 4.25 3.60
CA VAL A 70 6.99 4.30 2.44
C VAL A 70 5.80 3.39 2.70
N LEU A 71 4.59 3.94 2.52
CA LEU A 71 3.32 3.23 2.65
C LEU A 71 2.68 3.00 1.28
N MET A 72 1.99 1.88 1.10
CA MET A 72 1.34 1.50 -0.14
C MET A 72 0.04 0.75 0.17
N TRP A 73 -0.98 0.85 -0.69
CA TRP A 73 -2.20 0.06 -0.55
C TRP A 73 -1.96 -1.45 -0.72
N ASP A 74 -2.78 -2.30 -0.09
CA ASP A 74 -2.60 -3.75 -0.03
C ASP A 74 -3.13 -4.54 -1.24
N ASP A 75 -3.32 -3.91 -2.40
CA ASP A 75 -3.90 -4.52 -3.60
C ASP A 75 -3.14 -5.78 -4.08
N MET A 76 -1.87 -5.95 -3.68
CA MET A 76 -1.09 -7.18 -3.87
C MET A 76 -1.54 -8.37 -2.99
N ARG A 77 -2.62 -8.26 -2.21
CA ARG A 77 -3.25 -9.34 -1.42
C ARG A 77 -3.60 -10.61 -2.23
N PHE A 78 -3.80 -10.46 -3.54
CA PHE A 78 -4.09 -11.57 -4.46
C PHE A 78 -2.83 -12.20 -5.08
N CYS A 79 -1.64 -11.69 -4.74
CA CYS A 79 -0.37 -12.23 -5.22
C CYS A 79 0.03 -13.49 -4.45
N GLU A 80 0.66 -14.43 -5.15
CA GLU A 80 1.24 -15.62 -4.52
C GLU A 80 2.37 -15.25 -3.55
N LEU A 81 2.48 -15.99 -2.44
CA LEU A 81 3.48 -15.75 -1.41
C LEU A 81 4.91 -15.87 -1.96
N ALA A 82 5.15 -16.82 -2.87
CA ALA A 82 6.47 -17.01 -3.48
C ALA A 82 6.92 -15.74 -4.21
N LEU A 83 6.03 -15.15 -5.01
CA LEU A 83 6.32 -13.95 -5.77
C LEU A 83 6.49 -12.71 -4.89
N LEU A 84 5.67 -12.59 -3.83
CA LEU A 84 5.85 -11.52 -2.83
C LEU A 84 7.22 -11.61 -2.15
N LYS A 85 7.67 -12.81 -1.79
CA LYS A 85 9.02 -13.00 -1.21
C LYS A 85 10.13 -12.67 -2.20
N GLU A 86 10.00 -13.09 -3.45
CA GLU A 86 10.98 -12.80 -4.50
C GLU A 86 11.14 -11.30 -4.76
N SER A 87 10.03 -10.55 -4.72
CA SER A 87 10.01 -9.10 -4.95
C SER A 87 10.79 -8.26 -3.93
N LYS A 88 11.13 -8.82 -2.75
CA LYS A 88 11.72 -8.10 -1.60
C LYS A 88 10.96 -6.84 -1.17
N LEU A 89 9.65 -6.79 -1.46
CA LEU A 89 8.83 -5.63 -1.20
C LEU A 89 8.72 -5.30 0.30
N GLY A 90 8.86 -6.31 1.16
CA GLY A 90 8.85 -6.18 2.62
C GLY A 90 9.94 -5.28 3.20
N ASP A 91 11.07 -5.15 2.52
CA ASP A 91 12.17 -4.26 2.93
C ASP A 91 11.98 -2.82 2.43
N LEU A 92 11.05 -2.63 1.49
CA LEU A 92 10.86 -1.39 0.76
C LEU A 92 9.68 -0.58 1.30
N VAL A 93 8.55 -1.22 1.56
CA VAL A 93 7.28 -0.57 1.92
C VAL A 93 6.57 -1.29 3.07
N GLU A 94 5.73 -0.55 3.81
CA GLU A 94 4.76 -1.12 4.75
C GLU A 94 3.35 -1.05 4.12
N PRO A 95 2.66 -2.19 3.92
CA PRO A 95 1.36 -2.20 3.26
C PRO A 95 0.26 -1.67 4.18
N MET A 96 -0.71 -1.00 3.59
CA MET A 96 -1.91 -0.48 4.22
C MET A 96 -3.13 -1.25 3.73
N VAL A 97 -3.68 -2.08 4.61
CA VAL A 97 -4.85 -2.91 4.35
C VAL A 97 -6.11 -2.06 4.42
N TRP A 98 -6.90 -2.15 3.36
CA TRP A 98 -8.11 -1.35 3.20
C TRP A 98 -9.26 -2.16 2.61
N HIS A 99 -10.49 -1.71 2.87
CA HIS A 99 -11.70 -2.35 2.34
C HIS A 99 -12.84 -1.32 2.22
N TYR A 100 -13.58 -1.35 1.11
CA TYR A 100 -14.71 -0.43 0.89
C TYR A 100 -15.91 -0.74 1.78
N VAL A 101 -16.25 -2.02 1.95
CA VAL A 101 -17.47 -2.42 2.66
C VAL A 101 -17.26 -2.49 4.17
N THR A 102 -18.35 -2.31 4.92
CA THR A 102 -18.35 -2.29 6.39
C THR A 102 -17.97 -3.63 7.02
N GLN A 103 -18.19 -4.73 6.31
CA GLN A 103 -17.72 -6.06 6.71
C GLN A 103 -16.35 -6.33 6.09
N PHE A 104 -15.31 -6.31 6.92
CA PHE A 104 -13.92 -6.50 6.49
C PHE A 104 -13.65 -7.98 6.16
N VAL A 105 -14.13 -8.44 5.01
CA VAL A 105 -13.93 -9.82 4.53
C VAL A 105 -12.64 -9.88 3.74
N LEU A 106 -11.61 -10.45 4.36
CA LEU A 106 -10.31 -10.72 3.74
C LEU A 106 -10.06 -12.22 3.62
N PRO A 107 -9.17 -12.64 2.70
CA PRO A 107 -8.73 -14.03 2.65
C PRO A 107 -8.20 -14.49 4.01
N ASN A 108 -8.64 -15.65 4.49
CA ASN A 108 -8.30 -16.17 5.83
C ASN A 108 -6.78 -16.33 6.04
N ASP A 109 -6.02 -16.53 4.96
CA ASP A 109 -4.58 -16.78 4.96
C ASP A 109 -3.75 -15.50 4.80
N ILE A 110 -4.37 -14.31 4.62
CA ILE A 110 -3.66 -13.07 4.32
C ILE A 110 -2.66 -12.70 5.41
N TRP A 111 -3.01 -12.92 6.68
CA TRP A 111 -2.17 -12.58 7.82
C TRP A 111 -0.95 -13.49 7.93
N ASP A 112 -1.11 -14.78 7.66
CA ASP A 112 -0.01 -15.73 7.63
C ASP A 112 0.94 -15.43 6.46
N ARG A 113 0.39 -15.06 5.28
CA ARG A 113 1.22 -14.63 4.14
C ARG A 113 1.95 -13.33 4.42
N TYR A 114 1.27 -12.31 4.93
CA TYR A 114 1.87 -10.99 5.15
C TYR A 114 2.90 -11.00 6.28
N SER A 115 2.69 -11.78 7.35
CA SER A 115 3.68 -11.91 8.43
C SER A 115 5.01 -12.53 7.98
N LYS A 116 5.00 -13.30 6.89
CA LYS A 116 6.19 -13.91 6.29
C LYS A 116 6.96 -12.96 5.37
N VAL A 117 6.41 -11.77 5.07
CA VAL A 117 6.97 -10.83 4.08
C VAL A 117 7.19 -9.46 4.70
N PHE A 118 6.19 -8.92 5.39
CA PHE A 118 6.18 -7.54 5.88
C PHE A 118 6.41 -7.50 7.40
N PRO A 119 7.38 -6.69 7.88
CA PRO A 119 7.62 -6.54 9.31
C PRO A 119 6.46 -5.80 10.01
N ASN A 120 5.82 -4.88 9.31
CA ASN A 120 4.77 -4.01 9.83
C ASN A 120 3.67 -3.85 8.79
N ILE A 121 2.43 -3.79 9.22
CA ILE A 121 1.24 -3.61 8.38
C ILE A 121 0.39 -2.47 8.97
N TRP A 122 -0.27 -1.72 8.11
CA TRP A 122 -1.21 -0.68 8.47
C TRP A 122 -2.63 -1.08 8.14
N PHE A 123 -3.58 -0.54 8.87
CA PHE A 123 -5.00 -0.70 8.60
C PHE A 123 -5.61 0.67 8.39
N ALA A 124 -6.38 0.82 7.33
CA ALA A 124 -7.23 1.97 7.09
C ALA A 124 -8.68 1.50 6.98
N SER A 125 -9.52 1.96 7.90
CA SER A 125 -10.97 1.85 7.77
C SER A 125 -11.46 2.76 6.65
N SER A 126 -12.49 2.34 5.93
CA SER A 126 -13.26 3.23 5.06
C SER A 126 -13.77 4.44 5.87
N PHE A 127 -13.31 5.63 5.50
CA PHE A 127 -13.80 6.90 6.02
C PHE A 127 -14.50 7.66 4.89
N LYS A 128 -15.42 8.57 5.25
CA LYS A 128 -16.28 9.39 4.37
C LYS A 128 -15.84 9.42 2.90
N GLY A 129 -16.55 8.68 2.04
CA GLY A 129 -16.32 8.62 0.59
C GLY A 129 -16.24 7.21 -0.01
N ALA A 130 -15.93 6.19 0.80
CA ALA A 130 -15.83 4.79 0.38
C ALA A 130 -17.20 4.11 0.19
N THR A 131 -18.01 4.55 -0.79
CA THR A 131 -19.29 3.89 -1.12
C THR A 131 -19.11 2.73 -2.09
N SER A 132 -18.28 2.90 -3.11
CA SER A 132 -17.83 1.85 -4.03
C SER A 132 -16.59 2.35 -4.80
N SER A 133 -15.90 1.47 -5.52
CA SER A 133 -14.76 1.80 -6.38
C SER A 133 -15.05 2.83 -7.48
N SER A 134 -16.33 3.11 -7.76
CA SER A 134 -16.76 3.93 -8.89
C SER A 134 -17.98 4.80 -8.57
N ALA A 135 -18.17 5.14 -7.28
CA ALA A 135 -19.26 6.00 -6.85
C ALA A 135 -19.01 7.46 -7.24
N TYR A 136 -19.78 7.99 -8.17
CA TYR A 136 -19.76 9.42 -8.54
C TYR A 136 -20.51 10.31 -7.54
N LEU A 137 -21.44 9.75 -6.77
CA LEU A 137 -22.27 10.47 -5.81
C LEU A 137 -22.07 9.92 -4.40
N THR A 138 -21.84 10.84 -3.46
CA THR A 138 -21.71 10.52 -2.04
C THR A 138 -23.09 10.33 -1.41
N ASN A 139 -23.39 9.13 -0.92
CA ASN A 139 -24.60 8.92 -0.13
C ASN A 139 -24.40 9.51 1.29
N ILE A 140 -24.95 10.70 1.53
CA ILE A 140 -24.77 11.46 2.77
C ILE A 140 -25.23 10.67 3.99
N MET A 141 -26.34 9.94 3.90
CA MET A 141 -26.89 9.15 5.01
C MET A 141 -25.94 8.01 5.39
N TYR A 142 -25.42 7.29 4.40
CA TYR A 142 -24.45 6.21 4.60
C TYR A 142 -23.17 6.70 5.29
N HIS A 143 -22.65 7.87 4.92
CA HIS A 143 -21.42 8.42 5.50
C HIS A 143 -21.60 9.14 6.84
N ALA A 144 -22.83 9.51 7.19
CA ALA A 144 -23.15 10.03 8.52
C ALA A 144 -23.06 8.93 9.60
N GLU A 145 -23.37 7.68 9.23
CA GLU A 145 -23.34 6.52 10.13
C GLU A 145 -21.92 5.96 10.35
N ILE A 146 -21.02 6.06 9.37
CA ILE A 146 -19.66 5.47 9.39
C ILE A 146 -18.61 6.39 10.07
N ALA A 147 -19.04 7.40 10.83
CA ALA A 147 -18.22 8.56 11.22
C ALA A 147 -16.95 8.31 12.09
N CYS A 148 -16.54 7.07 12.37
CA CYS A 148 -15.31 6.76 13.12
C CYS A 148 -14.32 5.95 12.28
N GLY A 149 -13.61 6.60 11.35
CA GLY A 149 -12.48 6.00 10.67
C GLY A 149 -11.16 6.26 11.40
N VAL A 150 -10.34 5.23 11.64
CA VAL A 150 -9.04 5.33 12.33
C VAL A 150 -8.00 4.55 11.53
N CYS A 151 -6.84 5.17 11.25
CA CYS A 151 -5.68 4.46 10.73
C CYS A 151 -4.83 3.92 11.89
N VAL A 152 -4.50 2.63 11.85
CA VAL A 152 -3.80 1.92 12.94
C VAL A 152 -2.61 1.15 12.38
N ARG A 153 -1.44 1.31 12.99
CA ARG A 153 -0.26 0.48 12.69
C ARG A 153 -0.29 -0.78 13.55
N VAL A 154 0.08 -1.90 12.95
CA VAL A 154 0.28 -3.16 13.65
C VAL A 154 1.67 -3.71 13.30
N ASP A 155 2.52 -3.85 14.33
CA ASP A 155 3.83 -4.47 14.18
C ASP A 155 3.65 -5.99 14.18
N VAL A 156 4.08 -6.66 13.11
CA VAL A 156 3.76 -8.08 12.86
C VAL A 156 4.77 -9.03 13.51
N ILE A 157 5.97 -8.53 13.82
CA ILE A 157 7.10 -9.33 14.34
C ILE A 157 6.93 -9.70 15.84
N ALA A 158 5.95 -9.13 16.55
CA ALA A 158 5.72 -9.38 17.98
C ALA A 158 4.51 -10.30 18.27
N LEU A 159 4.60 -11.59 17.88
CA LEU A 159 3.90 -12.74 18.48
C LEU A 159 2.33 -12.77 18.38
N PRO A 160 1.63 -13.87 18.73
CA PRO A 160 0.36 -14.34 18.12
C PRO A 160 -0.90 -13.57 18.54
N ARG A 161 -0.76 -12.31 18.96
CA ARG A 161 -1.86 -11.40 19.28
C ARG A 161 -1.52 -10.02 18.72
N PHE A 162 -2.26 -9.62 17.68
CA PHE A 162 -2.18 -8.29 17.07
C PHE A 162 -2.29 -7.20 18.15
N SER A 163 -1.22 -6.42 18.34
CA SER A 163 -1.23 -5.23 19.20
C SER A 163 -1.46 -4.00 18.33
N PHE A 164 -2.65 -3.40 18.47
CA PHE A 164 -3.08 -2.25 17.70
C PHE A 164 -2.56 -0.95 18.35
N ARG A 165 -1.65 -0.22 17.67
CA ARG A 165 -1.22 1.11 18.11
C ARG A 165 -1.97 2.21 17.36
N ARG A 166 -2.89 2.86 18.07
CA ARG A 166 -3.61 4.05 17.58
C ARG A 166 -2.67 5.25 17.57
N LEU A 167 -2.57 5.95 16.44
CA LEU A 167 -1.86 7.23 16.38
C LEU A 167 -2.74 8.33 16.99
N ARG A 168 -2.15 9.14 17.88
CA ARG A 168 -2.67 10.45 18.30
C ARG A 168 -2.03 11.54 17.46
#